data_AF-A0A7S3P535-F1
#
_entry.id   AF-A0A7S3P535-F1
#
_cell.length_a   1.000
_cell.length_b   1.000
_cell.length_c   1.000
_cell.angle_alpha   90.00
_cell.angle_beta   90.00
_cell.angle_gamma   90.00
#
_symmetry.space_group_name_H-M   'P 1'
#
loop_
_entity.id
_entity.type
_entity.pdbx_description
1 polymer ?
#
loop_
_entity_poly.entity_id
_entity_poly.type
_entity_poly.pdbx_seq_one_letter_code
_entity_poly.pdbx_strand_id
1 'polypeptide(L)'
;QSINQSINQASKQTAMKDGFAPSPKTLPKRPRPNKSRTVVPNVEPIMNEALQGLDIDVRREYDLAFQHDPQLVQDETPKAKFLRTCGNNPWLAARRLALYWKFRRQCMTPERWLYPMITTFTTKDCCLGEGEVALLQRGIYHYSNHTATGPVVVVNASQ
;
A
#
# COMPACT_ATOMS: atom_id res chain seq x y z
N GLN A 1 -12.75 -35.66 -53.73
CA GLN A 1 -14.09 -35.55 -54.32
C GLN A 1 -15.11 -35.95 -53.27
N SER A 2 -16.08 -35.06 -53.06
CA SER A 2 -17.34 -35.12 -52.31
C SER A 2 -17.71 -36.36 -51.50
N ILE A 3 -17.93 -36.17 -50.19
CA ILE A 3 -19.09 -36.75 -49.49
C ILE A 3 -19.67 -35.67 -48.57
N ASN A 4 -20.59 -34.88 -49.13
CA ASN A 4 -21.65 -34.22 -48.38
C ASN A 4 -22.81 -35.20 -48.34
N GLN A 5 -23.38 -35.49 -47.15
CA GLN A 5 -24.82 -35.44 -46.91
C GLN A 5 -25.20 -35.95 -45.51
N SER A 6 -25.96 -35.11 -44.80
CA SER A 6 -27.14 -35.49 -44.05
C SER A 6 -26.98 -36.33 -42.78
N ILE A 7 -26.73 -35.66 -41.66
CA ILE A 7 -27.35 -36.07 -40.38
C ILE A 7 -28.01 -34.84 -39.78
N ASN A 8 -29.31 -34.77 -40.00
CA ASN A 8 -30.23 -33.82 -39.40
C ASN A 8 -31.08 -34.60 -38.38
N GLN A 9 -31.38 -33.95 -37.25
CA GLN A 9 -32.41 -34.28 -36.27
C GLN A 9 -32.10 -35.35 -35.20
N ALA A 10 -31.85 -34.89 -33.98
CA ALA A 10 -32.64 -35.23 -32.78
C ALA A 10 -31.97 -34.66 -31.53
N SER A 11 -32.64 -33.69 -30.87
CA SER A 11 -32.61 -33.45 -29.40
C SER A 11 -33.46 -32.21 -29.13
N LYS A 12 -34.78 -32.39 -28.98
CA LYS A 12 -35.47 -32.48 -27.68
C LYS A 12 -35.34 -31.21 -26.85
N GLN A 13 -36.45 -30.47 -26.86
CA GLN A 13 -36.87 -29.53 -25.84
C GLN A 13 -36.53 -30.04 -24.43
N THR A 14 -35.87 -29.21 -23.64
CA THR A 14 -35.94 -29.29 -22.18
C THR A 14 -35.95 -27.87 -21.66
N ALA A 15 -37.16 -27.31 -21.54
CA ALA A 15 -37.41 -26.10 -20.79
C ALA A 15 -37.28 -26.45 -19.30
N MET A 16 -36.10 -26.24 -18.73
CA MET A 16 -35.90 -26.28 -17.29
C MET A 16 -36.14 -24.89 -16.71
N LYS A 17 -37.25 -24.80 -15.99
CA LYS A 17 -37.55 -23.81 -14.98
C LYS A 17 -36.62 -24.07 -13.79
N ASP A 18 -35.57 -23.27 -13.63
CA ASP A 18 -34.83 -23.26 -12.37
C ASP A 18 -35.02 -21.92 -11.67
N GLY A 19 -35.47 -22.05 -10.42
CA GLY A 19 -36.04 -20.99 -9.61
C GLY A 19 -35.02 -19.92 -9.26
N PHE A 20 -35.47 -18.67 -9.40
CA PHE A 20 -34.85 -17.53 -8.74
C PHE A 20 -34.88 -17.79 -7.22
N ALA A 21 -33.72 -18.10 -6.64
CA ALA A 21 -33.59 -18.22 -5.21
C ALA A 21 -34.06 -16.90 -4.55
N PRO A 22 -34.94 -16.93 -3.53
CA PRO A 22 -35.34 -15.72 -2.85
C PRO A 22 -34.11 -15.08 -2.20
N SER A 23 -33.88 -13.80 -2.51
CA SER A 23 -32.79 -13.00 -1.94
C SER A 23 -32.67 -13.23 -0.42
N PRO A 24 -31.45 -13.43 0.10
CA PRO A 24 -31.24 -13.56 1.53
C PRO A 24 -31.85 -12.37 2.26
N LYS A 25 -32.71 -12.66 3.23
CA LYS A 25 -33.34 -11.67 4.11
C LYS A 25 -32.26 -10.71 4.60
N THR A 26 -32.45 -9.42 4.29
CA THR A 26 -31.55 -8.32 4.65
C THR A 26 -31.12 -8.46 6.11
N LEU A 27 -29.82 -8.62 6.34
CA LEU A 27 -29.24 -8.63 7.68
C LEU A 27 -29.72 -7.39 8.45
N PRO A 28 -30.07 -7.51 9.74
CA PRO A 28 -30.47 -6.39 10.56
C PRO A 28 -29.40 -5.31 10.50
N LYS A 29 -29.79 -4.11 10.06
CA LYS A 29 -28.91 -2.94 9.99
C LYS A 29 -28.38 -2.71 11.40
N ARG A 30 -27.10 -3.05 11.64
CA ARG A 30 -26.42 -2.69 12.90
C ARG A 30 -26.62 -1.18 13.10
N PRO A 31 -27.09 -0.72 14.27
CA PRO A 31 -27.17 0.70 14.56
C PRO A 31 -25.78 1.29 14.31
N ARG A 32 -25.69 2.20 13.34
CA ARG A 32 -24.44 2.90 13.08
C ARG A 32 -24.15 3.70 14.35
N PRO A 33 -23.02 3.47 15.03
CA PRO A 33 -22.66 4.30 16.18
C PRO A 33 -22.71 5.75 15.73
N ASN A 34 -23.48 6.56 16.45
CA ASN A 34 -23.67 7.97 16.15
C ASN A 34 -22.27 8.59 16.13
N LYS A 35 -21.80 9.00 14.94
CA LYS A 35 -20.48 9.61 14.77
C LYS A 35 -20.57 11.01 15.35
N SER A 36 -20.47 11.11 16.68
CA SER A 36 -20.12 12.36 17.34
C SER A 36 -18.88 12.88 16.61
N ARG A 37 -19.04 14.00 15.90
CA ARG A 37 -18.01 14.64 15.10
C ARG A 37 -16.84 14.95 16.03
N THR A 38 -15.87 14.05 16.08
CA THR A 38 -14.65 14.25 16.83
C THR A 38 -13.95 15.43 16.18
N VAL A 39 -13.84 16.54 16.90
CA VAL A 39 -12.94 17.64 16.54
C VAL A 39 -11.57 16.99 16.42
N VAL A 40 -11.05 16.86 15.20
CA VAL A 40 -9.73 16.28 14.99
C VAL A 40 -8.75 17.32 15.53
N PRO A 41 -8.05 17.06 16.64
CA PRO A 41 -7.07 18.00 17.15
C PRO A 41 -6.03 18.27 16.07
N ASN A 42 -5.56 19.51 15.98
CA ASN A 42 -4.51 19.87 15.03
C ASN A 42 -3.25 19.05 15.35
N VAL A 43 -2.95 18.06 14.51
CA VAL A 43 -1.88 17.06 14.73
C VAL A 43 -0.48 17.65 14.47
N GLU A 44 -0.40 18.71 13.65
CA GLU A 44 0.87 19.24 13.17
C GLU A 44 1.81 19.73 14.29
N PRO A 45 1.38 20.57 15.25
CA PRO A 45 2.28 21.12 16.27
C PRO A 45 2.91 20.04 17.15
N ILE A 46 2.09 19.09 17.65
CA ILE A 46 2.54 18.03 18.55
C ILE A 46 3.53 17.06 17.89
N MET A 47 3.38 16.82 16.58
CA MET A 47 4.27 15.95 15.84
C MET A 47 5.58 16.66 15.46
N ASN A 48 5.51 17.95 15.14
CA ASN A 48 6.70 18.74 14.83
C ASN A 48 7.60 18.90 16.06
N GLU A 49 7.01 19.16 17.23
CA GLU A 49 7.74 19.19 18.50
C GLU A 49 8.44 17.85 18.77
N ALA A 50 7.70 16.74 18.66
CA ALA A 50 8.26 15.41 18.87
C ALA A 50 9.39 15.06 17.88
N LEU A 51 9.29 15.45 16.61
CA LEU A 51 10.35 15.27 15.61
C LEU A 51 11.60 16.09 15.94
N GLN A 52 11.41 17.35 16.37
CA GLN A 52 12.52 18.22 16.78
C GLN A 52 13.22 17.76 18.06
N GLY A 53 12.53 17.02 18.92
CA GLY A 53 13.10 16.41 20.12
C GLY A 53 13.87 15.11 19.88
N LEU A 54 13.86 14.54 18.67
CA LEU A 54 14.67 13.35 18.34
C LEU A 54 16.13 13.72 18.09
N ASP A 55 17.02 12.77 18.39
CA ASP A 55 18.42 12.85 17.99
C ASP A 55 18.57 13.07 16.49
N ILE A 56 19.53 13.91 16.11
CA ILE A 56 19.80 14.27 14.71
C ILE A 56 20.06 13.02 13.87
N ASP A 57 20.82 12.05 14.38
CA ASP A 57 21.14 10.80 13.68
C ASP A 57 19.93 9.89 13.41
N VAL A 58 18.83 10.10 14.14
CA VAL A 58 17.58 9.37 13.93
C VAL A 58 16.72 10.07 12.89
N ARG A 59 16.65 11.41 12.92
CA ARG A 59 15.78 12.20 12.04
C ARG A 59 16.44 12.69 10.75
N ARG A 60 17.75 12.54 10.59
CA ARG A 60 18.53 13.07 9.46
C ARG A 60 17.90 12.77 8.10
N GLU A 61 17.52 11.53 7.83
CA GLU A 61 16.94 11.15 6.54
C GLU A 61 15.54 11.72 6.33
N TYR A 62 14.77 11.90 7.41
CA TYR A 62 13.50 12.62 7.35
C TYR A 62 13.71 14.10 7.04
N ASP A 63 14.67 14.76 7.72
CA ASP A 63 14.98 16.18 7.50
C ASP A 63 15.42 16.42 6.04
N LEU A 64 16.25 15.53 5.49
CA LEU A 64 16.66 15.56 4.09
C LEU A 64 15.47 15.37 3.13
N ALA A 65 14.58 14.42 3.42
CA ALA A 65 13.39 14.20 2.60
C ALA A 65 12.44 15.40 2.63
N PHE A 66 12.23 15.98 3.81
CA PHE A 66 11.38 17.16 3.98
C PHE A 66 11.98 18.39 3.32
N GLN A 67 13.31 18.56 3.36
CA GLN A 67 14.00 19.63 2.65
C GLN A 67 13.92 19.48 1.13
N HIS A 68 13.99 18.24 0.64
CA HIS A 68 13.92 17.93 -0.79
C HIS A 68 12.51 18.15 -1.36
N ASP A 69 11.51 17.53 -0.73
CA ASP A 69 10.11 17.62 -1.17
C ASP A 69 9.16 17.45 0.04
N PRO A 70 8.67 18.57 0.62
CA PRO A 70 7.71 18.52 1.72
C PRO A 70 6.38 17.83 1.34
N GLN A 71 5.96 17.96 0.08
CA GLN A 71 4.69 17.42 -0.41
C GLN A 71 4.77 15.89 -0.47
N LEU A 72 5.90 15.34 -0.96
CA LEU A 72 6.17 13.91 -0.91
C LEU A 72 6.09 13.36 0.52
N VAL A 73 6.71 14.05 1.48
CA VAL A 73 6.67 13.63 2.89
C VAL A 73 5.24 13.64 3.43
N GLN A 74 4.44 14.65 3.08
CA GLN A 74 3.05 14.74 3.48
C GLN A 74 2.18 13.63 2.88
N ASP A 75 2.38 13.31 1.60
CA ASP A 75 1.57 12.35 0.86
C ASP A 75 1.86 10.90 1.28
N GLU A 76 3.14 10.55 1.45
CA GLU A 76 3.54 9.19 1.81
C GLU A 76 3.50 8.92 3.31
N THR A 77 3.92 9.91 4.10
CA THR A 77 3.97 9.80 5.56
C THR A 77 3.08 10.81 6.27
N PRO A 78 1.73 10.79 6.05
CA PRO A 78 0.84 11.67 6.79
C PRO A 78 0.99 11.49 8.30
N LYS A 79 1.37 12.55 9.01
CA LYS A 79 1.65 12.52 10.45
C LYS A 79 0.48 11.95 11.26
N ALA A 80 -0.75 12.29 10.89
CA ALA A 80 -1.97 11.75 11.50
C ALA A 80 -2.10 10.23 11.39
N LYS A 81 -1.63 9.62 10.30
CA LYS A 81 -1.63 8.16 10.12
C LYS A 81 -0.67 7.50 11.11
N PHE A 82 0.55 8.02 11.22
CA PHE A 82 1.54 7.53 12.17
C PHE A 82 1.07 7.69 13.62
N LEU A 83 0.54 8.86 13.98
CA LEU A 83 0.02 9.13 15.32
C LEU A 83 -1.08 8.13 15.71
N ARG A 84 -2.04 7.88 14.82
CA ARG A 84 -3.10 6.89 15.04
C ARG A 84 -2.55 5.47 15.22
N THR A 85 -1.57 5.06 14.41
CA THR A 85 -0.96 3.72 14.53
C THR A 85 -0.09 3.55 15.78
N CYS A 86 0.28 4.65 16.44
CA CYS A 86 1.08 4.66 17.66
C CYS A 86 0.24 4.95 18.91
N GLY A 87 -1.07 4.74 18.86
CA GLY A 87 -1.96 4.95 20.01
C GLY A 87 -1.99 6.41 20.48
N ASN A 88 -1.85 7.37 19.56
CA ASN A 88 -1.76 8.80 19.85
C ASN A 88 -0.53 9.22 20.69
N ASN A 89 0.55 8.42 20.69
CA ASN A 89 1.83 8.82 21.25
C ASN A 89 2.68 9.56 20.20
N PRO A 90 2.92 10.89 20.33
CA PRO A 90 3.61 11.68 19.33
C PRO A 90 5.11 11.33 19.23
N TRP A 91 5.78 11.01 20.33
CA TRP A 91 7.19 10.62 20.35
C TRP A 91 7.46 9.30 19.62
N LEU A 92 6.62 8.30 19.88
CA LEU A 92 6.69 7.02 19.19
C LEU A 92 6.37 7.18 17.69
N ALA A 93 5.38 8.00 17.36
CA ALA A 93 5.00 8.28 15.99
C ALA A 93 6.10 9.00 15.22
N ALA A 94 6.70 10.06 15.81
CA ALA A 94 7.84 10.79 15.25
C ALA A 94 9.03 9.86 15.01
N ARG A 95 9.38 9.01 15.99
CA ARG A 95 10.47 8.04 15.83
C ARG A 95 10.21 7.06 14.70
N ARG A 96 8.99 6.52 14.58
CA ARG A 96 8.64 5.60 13.47
C ARG A 96 8.68 6.30 12.11
N LEU A 97 8.25 7.56 12.07
CA LEU A 97 8.26 8.35 10.85
C LEU A 97 9.69 8.66 10.39
N ALA A 98 10.58 9.02 11.32
CA ALA A 98 12.01 9.18 11.04
C ALA A 98 12.66 7.88 10.57
N LEU A 99 12.36 6.76 11.24
CA LEU A 99 12.86 5.44 10.85
C LEU A 99 12.36 5.00 9.47
N TYR A 100 11.13 5.35 9.07
CA TYR A 100 10.63 5.05 7.73
C TYR A 100 11.56 5.62 6.65
N TRP A 101 11.92 6.90 6.77
CA TRP A 101 12.82 7.55 5.80
C TRP A 101 14.23 6.98 5.83
N LYS A 102 14.73 6.62 7.02
CA LYS A 102 16.00 5.91 7.18
C LYS A 102 16.00 4.56 6.47
N PHE A 103 14.97 3.74 6.70
CA PHE A 103 14.82 2.45 6.02
C PHE A 103 14.64 2.61 4.51
N ARG A 104 13.88 3.61 4.07
CA ARG A 104 13.71 3.91 2.64
C ARG A 104 15.04 4.20 1.96
N ARG A 105 15.90 5.01 2.58
CA ARG A 105 17.26 5.28 2.07
C ARG A 105 18.11 4.01 1.99
N GLN A 106 17.91 3.04 2.88
CA GLN A 106 18.64 1.77 2.88
C GLN A 106 18.14 0.80 1.81
N CYS A 107 16.83 0.77 1.56
CA CYS A 107 16.23 -0.16 0.60
C CYS A 107 16.29 0.32 -0.86
N MET A 108 16.48 1.62 -1.08
CA MET A 108 16.44 2.24 -2.40
C MET A 108 17.84 2.69 -2.84
N THR A 109 18.02 2.88 -4.15
CA THR A 109 19.28 3.44 -4.68
C THR A 109 19.49 4.89 -4.22
N PRO A 110 20.75 5.33 -4.06
CA PRO A 110 21.06 6.68 -3.59
C PRO A 110 20.42 7.80 -4.41
N GLU A 111 20.15 7.56 -5.68
CA GLU A 111 19.57 8.52 -6.62
C GLU A 111 18.03 8.53 -6.53
N ARG A 112 17.40 7.46 -6.03
CA ARG A 112 15.95 7.25 -6.16
C ARG A 112 15.14 7.33 -4.88
N TRP A 113 15.77 7.22 -3.71
CA TRP A 113 15.06 7.16 -2.43
C TRP A 113 14.19 8.40 -2.10
N LEU A 114 14.40 9.54 -2.77
CA LEU A 114 13.63 10.78 -2.61
C LEU A 114 12.52 10.95 -3.66
N TYR A 115 12.22 9.91 -4.44
CA TYR A 115 11.12 9.93 -5.38
C TYR A 115 9.90 9.19 -4.82
N PRO A 116 8.68 9.56 -5.25
CA PRO A 116 7.45 8.86 -4.87
C PRO A 116 7.51 7.34 -5.09
N MET A 117 6.95 6.57 -4.15
CA MET A 117 6.79 5.13 -4.26
C MET A 117 5.45 4.78 -4.91
N ILE A 118 5.34 5.07 -6.21
CA ILE A 118 4.14 4.85 -7.01
C ILE A 118 4.35 3.73 -8.03
N THR A 119 3.33 2.92 -8.26
CA THR A 119 3.40 1.82 -9.23
C THR A 119 2.91 2.21 -10.63
N THR A 120 2.53 3.47 -10.83
CA THR A 120 2.15 4.00 -12.14
C THR A 120 3.40 4.15 -13.01
N PHE A 121 3.56 3.25 -13.98
CA PHE A 121 4.73 3.04 -14.84
C PHE A 121 5.24 4.24 -15.67
N THR A 122 4.65 5.41 -15.56
CA THR A 122 4.79 6.47 -16.57
C THR A 122 5.75 7.60 -16.20
N THR A 123 6.26 7.66 -14.97
CA THR A 123 7.09 8.80 -14.53
C THR A 123 8.53 8.39 -14.28
N LYS A 124 9.44 9.08 -14.98
CA LYS A 124 10.89 9.11 -14.75
C LYS A 124 11.26 9.53 -13.31
N ASP A 125 10.27 10.04 -12.57
CA ASP A 125 10.35 10.54 -11.21
C ASP A 125 9.69 9.57 -10.20
N CYS A 126 10.05 8.28 -10.26
CA CYS A 126 9.58 7.27 -9.30
C CYS A 126 10.77 6.59 -8.63
N CYS A 127 10.62 6.20 -7.36
CA CYS A 127 11.68 5.43 -6.70
C CYS A 127 11.77 3.99 -7.21
N LEU A 128 10.69 3.48 -7.81
CA LEU A 128 10.62 2.14 -8.41
C LEU A 128 10.85 2.22 -9.93
N GLY A 129 11.80 1.44 -10.43
CA GLY A 129 12.03 1.26 -11.86
C GLY A 129 11.05 0.25 -12.49
N GLU A 130 11.00 0.22 -13.82
CA GLU A 130 10.10 -0.65 -14.59
C GLU A 130 10.21 -2.13 -14.20
N GLY A 131 11.45 -2.62 -13.98
CA GLY A 131 11.69 -3.98 -13.53
C GLY A 131 11.10 -4.27 -12.15
N GLU A 132 11.25 -3.36 -11.20
CA GLU A 132 10.71 -3.52 -9.83
C GLU A 132 9.19 -3.47 -9.82
N VAL A 133 8.59 -2.58 -10.62
CA VAL A 133 7.12 -2.52 -10.75
C VAL A 133 6.58 -3.77 -11.45
N ALA A 134 7.21 -4.22 -12.54
CA ALA A 134 6.81 -5.46 -13.22
C ALA A 134 6.89 -6.67 -12.29
N LEU A 135 7.92 -6.72 -11.45
CA LEU A 135 8.10 -7.71 -10.40
C LEU A 135 6.99 -7.66 -9.34
N LEU A 136 6.65 -6.46 -8.83
CA LEU A 136 5.56 -6.28 -7.86
C LEU A 136 4.21 -6.69 -8.45
N GLN A 137 3.96 -6.40 -9.73
CA GLN A 137 2.70 -6.74 -10.40
C GLN A 137 2.51 -8.23 -10.67
N ARG A 138 3.61 -8.98 -10.80
CA ARG A 138 3.55 -10.45 -10.93
C ARG A 138 3.03 -11.12 -9.66
N GLY A 139 3.00 -10.43 -8.52
CA GLY A 139 2.48 -10.98 -7.27
C GLY A 139 3.37 -12.02 -6.60
N ILE A 140 4.59 -12.23 -7.11
CA ILE A 140 5.54 -13.21 -6.59
C ILE A 140 6.48 -12.49 -5.63
N TYR A 141 6.18 -12.54 -4.34
CA TYR A 141 7.06 -12.05 -3.28
C TYR A 141 7.39 -13.21 -2.34
N HIS A 142 8.68 -13.55 -2.21
CA HIS A 142 9.14 -14.45 -1.17
C HIS A 142 9.62 -13.63 0.02
N TYR A 143 8.91 -13.78 1.15
CA TYR A 143 9.39 -13.29 2.44
C TYR A 143 10.47 -14.27 2.93
N SER A 144 11.73 -13.86 2.83
CA SER A 144 12.82 -14.61 3.44
C SER A 144 13.07 -14.06 4.85
N ASN A 145 12.90 -14.92 5.87
CA ASN A 145 13.25 -14.60 7.25
C ASN A 145 14.78 -14.66 7.41
N HIS A 146 15.50 -13.70 6.84
CA HIS A 146 16.93 -13.58 7.12
C HIS A 146 17.13 -12.88 8.47
N THR A 147 17.66 -13.62 9.43
CA THR A 147 17.73 -13.24 10.85
C THR A 147 18.81 -12.19 11.19
N ALA A 148 19.58 -11.70 10.22
CA ALA A 148 20.70 -10.78 10.46
C ALA A 148 20.42 -9.30 10.12
N THR A 149 19.51 -9.01 9.19
CA THR A 149 19.31 -7.65 8.63
C THR A 149 17.86 -7.19 8.56
N GLY A 150 16.91 -8.03 9.01
CA GLY A 150 15.47 -7.77 8.89
C GLY A 150 14.86 -8.42 7.65
N PRO A 151 13.54 -8.30 7.45
CA PRO A 151 12.85 -8.95 6.34
C PRO A 151 13.35 -8.41 5.00
N VAL A 152 13.96 -9.28 4.19
CA VAL A 152 14.36 -8.98 2.81
C VAL A 152 13.34 -9.60 1.87
N VAL A 153 12.74 -8.76 1.02
CA VAL A 153 11.90 -9.21 -0.08
C VAL A 153 12.84 -9.64 -1.20
N VAL A 154 13.01 -10.96 -1.38
CA VAL A 154 13.77 -11.50 -2.50
C VAL A 154 12.78 -11.72 -3.64
N VAL A 155 13.03 -11.03 -4.75
CA VAL A 155 12.22 -11.23 -5.95
C VAL A 155 12.94 -12.17 -6.89
N ASN A 156 12.35 -13.34 -7.13
CA ASN A 156 12.93 -14.34 -8.01
C ASN A 156 12.55 -14.02 -9.47
N ALA A 157 13.45 -13.40 -10.22
CA ALA A 157 13.30 -13.20 -11.66
C ALA A 157 13.70 -14.49 -12.39
N SER A 158 12.82 -15.49 -12.39
CA SER A 158 12.99 -16.71 -13.19
C SER A 158 11.71 -16.98 -13.96
N GLN A 159 11.71 -16.58 -15.25
CA GLN A 159 11.13 -17.27 -16.40
C GLN A 159 11.38 -16.44 -17.66
#